data_AF-A0A2E8H3Z1-F1
#
_entry.id   AF-A0A2E8H3Z1-F1
#
_cell.length_a   1.000
_cell.length_b   1.000
_cell.length_c   1.000
_cell.angle_alpha   90.00
_cell.angle_beta   90.00
_cell.angle_gamma   90.00
#
_symmetry.space_group_name_H-M   'P 1'
#
loop_
_entity.id
_entity.type
_entity.pdbx_description
1 polymer ?
#
loop_
_entity_poly.entity_id
_entity_poly.type
_entity_poly.pdbx_seq_one_letter_code
_entity_poly.pdbx_strand_id
1 'polypeptide(L)'
;MLHRAGLNIVANGEFVDLHQDRFFMRTEFRAPGSDMPDSAGLIDDLRGEVPDADQLEIWRSGRRDLVLLATSEEHCLGDLLLRCHSGDLDARVRAVVSNRQGL
;
A
#
# COMPACT_ATOMS: atom_id res chain seq x y z
N MET A 1 -4.98 13.96 15.05
CA MET A 1 -4.80 14.68 13.77
C MET A 1 -5.87 14.36 12.72
N LEU A 2 -6.03 13.10 12.26
CA LEU A 2 -6.97 12.74 11.17
C LEU A 2 -8.41 13.27 11.36
N HIS A 3 -8.95 13.15 12.58
CA HIS A 3 -10.26 13.72 12.92
C HIS A 3 -10.33 15.25 12.75
N ARG A 4 -9.27 15.99 13.12
CA ARG A 4 -9.20 17.45 12.92
C ARG A 4 -9.16 17.82 11.43
N ALA A 5 -8.58 16.96 10.60
CA ALA A 5 -8.60 17.08 9.15
C ALA A 5 -9.94 16.61 8.51
N GLY A 6 -10.94 16.27 9.32
CA GLY A 6 -12.25 15.81 8.84
C GLY A 6 -12.24 14.40 8.25
N LEU A 7 -11.16 13.62 8.43
CA LEU A 7 -11.02 12.29 7.85
C LEU A 7 -11.66 11.23 8.77
N ASN A 8 -12.43 10.33 8.17
CA ASN A 8 -13.05 9.22 8.87
C ASN A 8 -12.16 7.97 8.81
N ILE A 9 -11.91 7.33 9.95
CA ILE A 9 -11.19 6.06 10.01
C ILE A 9 -12.13 4.93 9.61
N VAL A 10 -11.71 4.13 8.63
CA VAL A 10 -12.45 2.95 8.15
C VAL A 10 -11.94 1.69 8.84
N ALA A 11 -10.62 1.57 8.98
CA ALA A 11 -9.99 0.46 9.67
C ALA A 11 -8.68 0.94 10.30
N ASN A 12 -8.35 0.40 11.47
CA ASN A 12 -7.08 0.65 12.14
C ASN A 12 -6.51 -0.67 12.65
N GLY A 13 -5.25 -0.93 12.31
CA GLY A 13 -4.48 -2.04 12.85
C GLY A 13 -3.19 -1.53 13.47
N GLU A 14 -2.81 -2.12 14.59
CA GLU A 14 -1.59 -1.79 15.31
C GLU A 14 -0.91 -3.05 15.81
N PHE A 15 0.42 -3.00 15.93
CA PHE A 15 1.23 -4.08 16.45
C PHE A 15 2.42 -3.51 17.22
N VAL A 16 2.71 -4.11 18.38
CA VAL A 16 3.82 -3.71 19.25
C VAL A 16 4.80 -4.87 19.35
N ASP A 17 6.02 -4.65 18.89
CA ASP A 17 7.14 -5.55 19.08
C ASP A 17 7.97 -5.08 20.29
N LEU A 18 7.75 -5.70 21.44
CA LEU A 18 8.47 -5.38 22.68
C LEU A 18 9.94 -5.84 22.66
N HIS A 19 10.30 -6.78 21.79
CA HIS A 19 11.68 -7.27 21.71
C HIS A 19 12.57 -6.29 20.94
N GLN A 20 11.99 -5.64 19.93
CA GLN A 20 12.68 -4.64 19.11
C GLN A 20 12.34 -3.20 19.51
N ASP A 21 11.47 -3.01 20.51
CA ASP A 21 10.93 -1.71 20.93
C ASP A 21 10.34 -0.92 19.74
N ARG A 22 9.49 -1.60 18.96
CA ARG A 22 8.93 -1.07 17.72
C ARG A 22 7.42 -1.06 17.73
N PHE A 23 6.87 0.04 17.23
CA PHE A 23 5.44 0.22 17.01
C PHE A 23 5.14 0.27 15.51
N PHE A 24 4.13 -0.47 15.09
CA PHE A 24 3.63 -0.47 13.72
C PHE A 24 2.14 -0.11 13.72
N MET A 25 1.72 0.76 12.82
CA MET A 25 0.33 1.17 12.67
C MET A 25 -0.04 1.29 11.19
N ARG A 26 -1.23 0.82 10.86
CA ARG A 26 -1.84 0.98 9.54
C ARG A 26 -3.27 1.43 9.69
N THR A 27 -3.54 2.66 9.25
CA THR A 27 -4.88 3.25 9.28
C THR A 27 -5.39 3.45 7.87
N GLU A 28 -6.54 2.84 7.55
CA GLU A 28 -7.32 3.18 6.37
C GLU A 28 -8.31 4.28 6.75
N PHE A 29 -8.34 5.37 5.98
CA PHE A 29 -9.23 6.49 6.21
C PHE A 29 -9.80 7.03 4.89
N ARG A 30 -10.92 7.75 4.99
CA ARG A 30 -11.61 8.37 3.85
C ARG A 30 -12.02 9.79 4.18
N ALA A 31 -11.95 10.68 3.20
CA ALA A 31 -12.54 12.01 3.28
C ALA A 31 -14.07 11.95 3.08
N PRO A 32 -14.83 12.85 3.71
CA PRO A 32 -16.23 13.08 3.37
C PRO A 32 -16.31 13.65 1.95
N GLY A 33 -16.97 12.94 1.04
CA GLY A 33 -17.09 13.36 -0.36
C GLY A 33 -15.82 13.09 -1.19
N SER A 34 -15.54 13.95 -2.17
CA SER A 34 -14.44 13.81 -3.13
C SER A 34 -13.14 14.52 -2.72
N ASP A 35 -13.15 15.24 -1.60
CA ASP A 35 -12.10 16.20 -1.27
C ASP A 35 -11.05 15.57 -0.34
N MET A 36 -10.29 14.63 -0.88
CA MET A 36 -9.13 14.06 -0.18
C MET A 36 -8.01 15.11 -0.10
N PRO A 37 -7.48 15.41 1.11
CA PRO A 37 -6.35 16.33 1.27
C PRO A 37 -5.13 15.90 0.45
N ASP A 38 -4.24 16.86 0.22
CA ASP A 38 -2.93 16.56 -0.33
C ASP A 38 -2.15 15.63 0.62
N SER A 39 -1.57 14.57 0.05
CA SER A 39 -0.85 13.56 0.83
C SER A 39 0.44 14.10 1.42
N ALA A 40 1.12 15.04 0.77
CA ALA A 40 2.36 15.61 1.31
C ALA A 40 2.07 16.46 2.54
N GLY A 41 1.09 17.36 2.46
CA GLY A 41 0.65 18.14 3.62
C GLY A 41 0.20 17.28 4.80
N LEU A 42 -0.54 16.19 4.53
CA LEU A 42 -0.98 15.26 5.57
C LEU A 42 0.20 14.52 6.24
N ILE A 43 1.23 14.16 5.48
CA ILE A 43 2.47 13.56 6.02
C ILE A 43 3.23 14.56 6.89
N ASP A 44 3.34 15.82 6.46
CA ASP A 44 4.04 16.85 7.23
C ASP A 44 3.34 17.14 8.56
N ASP A 45 2.02 17.25 8.54
CA ASP A 45 1.21 17.39 9.76
C ASP A 45 1.36 16.17 10.69
N LEU A 46 1.42 14.94 10.13
CA LEU A 46 1.63 13.73 10.93
C LEU A 46 3.03 13.70 11.55
N ARG A 47 4.08 14.09 10.83
CA ARG A 47 5.43 14.20 11.40
C ARG A 47 5.49 15.13 12.61
N GLY A 48 4.69 16.19 12.62
CA GLY A 48 4.60 17.08 13.79
C GLY A 48 4.01 16.40 15.03
N GLU A 49 3.17 15.38 14.85
CA GLU A 49 2.49 14.67 15.94
C GLU A 49 3.22 13.38 16.36
N VAL A 50 3.96 12.76 15.44
CA VAL A 50 4.79 11.57 15.68
C VAL A 50 6.23 11.79 15.17
N PRO A 51 7.00 12.68 15.83
CA PRO A 51 8.32 13.08 15.35
C PRO A 51 9.35 11.94 15.37
N ASP A 52 9.15 10.94 16.24
CA ASP A 52 10.06 9.80 16.39
C ASP A 52 9.74 8.66 15.42
N ALA A 53 8.76 8.82 14.52
CA ALA A 53 8.42 7.80 13.55
C ALA A 53 9.49 7.73 12.43
N ASP A 54 10.20 6.60 12.37
CA ASP A 54 11.23 6.34 11.35
C ASP A 54 10.67 6.38 9.92
N GLN A 55 9.45 5.87 9.72
CA GLN A 55 8.81 5.74 8.41
C GLN A 55 7.34 6.15 8.51
N LEU A 56 6.97 7.12 7.67
CA LEU A 56 5.59 7.58 7.52
C LEU A 56 5.27 7.68 6.03
N GLU A 57 4.27 6.91 5.61
CA GLU A 57 3.89 6.80 4.22
C GLU A 57 2.36 6.84 4.13
N ILE A 58 1.86 7.61 3.16
CA ILE A 58 0.44 7.68 2.84
C ILE A 58 0.28 7.36 1.36
N TRP A 59 -0.62 6.43 1.07
CA TRP A 59 -0.92 6.00 -0.28
C TRP A 59 -2.41 6.18 -0.52
N ARG A 60 -2.76 6.57 -1.74
CA ARG A 60 -4.14 6.44 -2.20
C ARG A 60 -4.39 4.97 -2.53
N SER A 61 -5.48 4.43 -1.98
CA SER A 61 -5.96 3.10 -2.36
C SER A 61 -6.29 3.07 -3.84
N GLY A 62 -5.92 2.00 -4.52
CA GLY A 62 -6.22 1.79 -5.93
C GLY A 62 -5.27 0.81 -6.58
N ARG A 63 -5.58 0.52 -7.83
CA ARG A 63 -4.89 -0.49 -8.63
C ARG A 63 -3.43 -0.13 -8.83
N ARG A 64 -2.53 -1.00 -8.38
CA ARG A 64 -1.07 -0.81 -8.51
C ARG A 64 -0.55 -1.36 -9.83
N ASP A 65 0.36 -0.64 -10.47
CA ASP A 65 1.08 -1.14 -11.65
C ASP A 65 2.24 -2.04 -11.21
N LEU A 66 2.33 -3.24 -11.79
CA LEU A 66 3.33 -4.26 -11.48
C LEU A 66 4.15 -4.61 -12.72
N VAL A 67 5.45 -4.86 -12.50
CA VAL A 67 6.31 -5.57 -13.45
C VAL A 67 6.70 -6.89 -12.80
N LEU A 68 6.42 -8.00 -13.47
CA LEU A 68 6.74 -9.33 -12.97
C LEU A 68 8.06 -9.80 -13.56
N LEU A 69 8.94 -10.34 -12.72
CA LEU A 69 10.18 -10.98 -13.15
C LEU A 69 9.99 -12.49 -13.10
N ALA A 70 10.25 -13.17 -14.21
CA ALA A 70 10.06 -14.60 -14.37
C ALA A 70 11.36 -15.30 -14.81
N THR A 71 11.47 -16.58 -14.48
CA THR A 71 12.59 -17.43 -14.90
C THR A 71 12.08 -18.73 -15.51
N SER A 72 11.99 -19.83 -14.74
CA SER A 72 11.52 -21.14 -15.21
C SER A 72 10.27 -21.65 -14.53
N GLU A 73 9.83 -21.03 -13.43
CA GLU A 73 8.64 -21.46 -12.70
C GLU A 73 7.40 -20.78 -13.26
N GLU A 74 6.75 -21.44 -14.21
CA GLU A 74 5.54 -20.95 -14.86
C GLU A 74 4.35 -20.86 -13.90
N HIS A 75 4.30 -21.72 -12.88
CA HIS A 75 3.15 -21.82 -11.99
C HIS A 75 2.94 -20.55 -11.15
N CYS A 76 4.01 -19.95 -10.62
CA CYS A 76 3.93 -18.70 -9.86
C CYS A 76 3.48 -17.54 -10.75
N LEU A 77 4.01 -17.46 -11.97
CA LEU A 77 3.64 -16.43 -12.92
C LEU A 77 2.16 -16.56 -13.32
N GLY A 78 1.72 -17.78 -13.65
CA GLY A 78 0.34 -18.08 -14.00
C GLY A 78 -0.64 -17.71 -12.89
N ASP A 79 -0.34 -18.05 -11.64
CA ASP A 79 -1.17 -17.69 -10.48
C ASP A 79 -1.28 -16.16 -10.29
N LEU A 80 -0.15 -15.43 -10.35
CA LEU A 80 -0.16 -13.97 -10.24
C LEU A 80 -0.95 -13.31 -11.36
N LEU A 81 -0.77 -13.78 -12.60
CA LEU A 81 -1.53 -13.29 -13.75
C LEU A 81 -3.02 -13.58 -13.60
N LEU A 82 -3.39 -14.78 -13.14
CA LEU A 82 -4.77 -15.17 -12.93
C LEU A 82 -5.43 -14.30 -11.86
N ARG A 83 -4.78 -14.07 -10.72
CA ARG A 83 -5.29 -13.21 -9.64
C ARG A 83 -5.45 -11.75 -10.07
N CYS A 84 -4.52 -11.25 -10.90
CA CYS A 84 -4.65 -9.90 -11.47
C CYS A 84 -5.81 -9.80 -12.48
N HIS A 85 -6.09 -10.88 -13.20
CA HIS A 85 -7.17 -10.95 -14.18
C HIS A 85 -8.55 -11.15 -13.53
N SER A 86 -8.65 -12.01 -12.51
CA SER A 86 -9.87 -12.26 -11.74
C SER A 86 -10.25 -11.08 -10.85
N GLY A 87 -9.29 -10.24 -10.48
CA GLY A 87 -9.48 -9.12 -9.55
C GLY A 87 -9.21 -9.49 -8.10
N ASP A 88 -8.80 -10.72 -7.81
CA ASP A 88 -8.37 -11.14 -6.47
C ASP A 88 -7.14 -10.38 -6.00
N LEU A 89 -6.33 -9.91 -6.95
CA LEU A 89 -5.26 -8.94 -6.72
C LEU A 89 -5.58 -7.67 -7.49
N ASP A 90 -5.89 -6.57 -6.78
CA ASP A 90 -6.15 -5.25 -7.37
C ASP A 90 -4.86 -4.60 -7.90
N ALA A 91 -4.31 -5.20 -8.95
CA ALA A 91 -3.09 -4.79 -9.60
C ALA A 91 -3.20 -4.94 -11.13
N ARG A 92 -2.34 -4.22 -11.84
CA ARG A 92 -2.23 -4.23 -13.29
C ARG A 92 -0.82 -4.63 -13.68
N VAL A 93 -0.68 -5.80 -14.30
CA VAL A 93 0.62 -6.22 -14.84
C VAL A 93 0.91 -5.42 -16.10
N ARG A 94 1.96 -4.61 -16.07
CA ARG A 94 2.42 -3.75 -17.18
C ARG A 94 3.44 -4.44 -18.07
N ALA A 95 4.22 -5.35 -17.48
CA ALA A 95 5.21 -6.14 -18.20
C ALA A 95 5.53 -7.42 -17.43
N VAL A 96 5.96 -8.43 -18.18
CA VAL A 96 6.67 -9.59 -17.66
C VAL A 96 8.06 -9.59 -18.29
N VAL A 97 9.10 -9.62 -17.47
CA VAL A 97 10.49 -9.70 -17.92
C VAL A 97 11.01 -11.09 -17.59
N SER A 98 11.47 -11.81 -18.59
CA SER A 98 12.05 -13.14 -18.42
C SER A 98 13.43 -13.24 -19.03
N ASN A 99 14.27 -14.05 -18.40
CA ASN A 99 15.56 -14.46 -18.94
C ASN A 99 15.47 -15.73 -19.82
N ARG A 100 14.27 -16.26 -20.08
CA ARG A 100 14.02 -17.41 -20.95
C ARG A 100 13.06 -17.06 -22.09
N GLN A 101 13.23 -17.72 -23.24
CA GLN A 101 12.30 -17.64 -24.36
C GLN A 101 11.13 -18.62 -24.16
N GLY A 102 9.93 -18.25 -24.61
CA GLY A 102 8.78 -19.16 -24.68
C GLY A 102 7.91 -19.23 -23.42
N LEU A 103 8.02 -18.24 -22.52
CA LEU A 103 6.95 -17.94 -21.55
C LEU A 103 5.76 -17.27 -22.23
#